data_AF-A0A0N7KNL4-F1
#
_entry.id   AF-A0A0N7KNL4-F1
#
_cell.length_a   1.000
_cell.length_b   1.000
_cell.length_c   1.000
_cell.angle_alpha   90.00
_cell.angle_beta   90.00
_cell.angle_gamma   90.00
#
_symmetry.space_group_name_H-M   'P 1'
#
loop_
_entity.id
_entity.type
_entity.pdbx_description
1 polymer ?
#
loop_
_entity_poly.entity_id
_entity_poly.type
_entity_poly.pdbx_seq_one_letter_code
_entity_poly.pdbx_strand_id
1 'polypeptide(L)'
;MVLNAFSNTSIKVMVAIPNNDLASVGQDLGSSTNLVKNNVVLYLNQGTLINGVAMGNEVFIQQPNLTGMLVPAMQNVQMALVNLNLAKDIHVSTLIAFNALDVSFPPSDGRF
;
A
#
# COMPACT_ATOMS: atom_id res chain seq x y z
N MET A 1 7.46 17.69 -1.41
CA MET A 1 7.80 16.62 -0.43
C MET A 1 8.55 15.50 -1.16
N VAL A 2 9.22 14.57 -0.48
CA VAL A 2 10.21 13.59 -1.01
C VAL A 2 9.89 12.99 -2.39
N LEU A 3 8.63 12.64 -2.68
CA LEU A 3 8.22 12.09 -3.98
C LEU A 3 8.52 13.01 -5.17
N ASN A 4 8.49 14.34 -5.01
CA ASN A 4 8.86 15.28 -6.07
C ASN A 4 10.35 15.20 -6.43
N ALA A 5 11.21 14.81 -5.49
CA ALA A 5 12.64 14.67 -5.75
C ALA A 5 12.95 13.49 -6.70
N PHE A 6 12.02 12.55 -6.84
CA PHE A 6 12.12 11.43 -7.79
C PHE A 6 11.51 11.73 -9.17
N SER A 7 10.92 12.91 -9.34
CA SER A 7 10.33 13.31 -10.62
C SER A 7 11.37 13.29 -11.74
N ASN A 8 11.06 12.60 -12.85
CA ASN A 8 11.92 12.50 -14.04
C ASN A 8 13.30 11.85 -13.78
N THR A 9 13.44 11.04 -12.71
CA THR A 9 14.70 10.35 -12.36
C THR A 9 14.82 8.92 -12.91
N SER A 10 13.80 8.42 -13.61
CA SER A 10 13.65 7.00 -14.02
C SER A 10 13.61 5.98 -12.86
N ILE A 11 13.70 6.43 -11.60
CA ILE A 11 13.56 5.58 -10.41
C ILE A 11 12.07 5.31 -10.17
N LYS A 12 11.71 4.02 -10.05
CA LYS A 12 10.37 3.59 -9.63
C LYS A 12 10.31 3.52 -8.10
N VAL A 13 9.24 4.07 -7.52
CA VAL A 13 9.01 4.06 -6.07
C VAL A 13 7.71 3.35 -5.71
N MET A 14 7.67 2.83 -4.49
CA MET A 14 6.44 2.35 -3.85
C MET A 14 6.02 3.36 -2.78
N VAL A 15 4.73 3.69 -2.73
CA VAL A 15 4.17 4.61 -1.73
C VAL A 15 3.65 3.80 -0.55
N ALA A 16 4.21 4.01 0.64
CA ALA A 16 3.72 3.40 1.86
C ALA A 16 2.62 4.26 2.50
N ILE A 17 1.49 3.64 2.81
CA ILE A 17 0.37 4.26 3.50
C ILE A 17 0.43 3.86 4.97
N PRO A 18 0.43 4.82 5.91
CA PRO A 18 0.62 4.53 7.33
C PRO A 18 -0.57 3.77 7.92
N ASN A 19 -0.30 3.03 9.00
CA ASN A 19 -1.31 2.20 9.67
C ASN A 19 -2.54 3.01 10.12
N ASN A 20 -2.36 4.26 10.52
CA ASN A 20 -3.44 5.15 10.98
C ASN A 20 -4.52 5.41 9.92
N ASP A 21 -4.20 5.28 8.63
CA ASP A 21 -5.17 5.51 7.56
C ASP A 21 -6.04 4.27 7.29
N LEU A 22 -5.64 3.08 7.75
CA LEU A 22 -6.30 1.80 7.44
C LEU A 22 -7.80 1.81 7.75
N ALA A 23 -8.20 2.40 8.88
CA ALA A 23 -9.61 2.44 9.27
C ALA A 23 -10.46 3.23 8.26
N SER A 24 -10.01 4.44 7.90
CA SER A 24 -10.74 5.30 6.95
C SER A 24 -10.76 4.73 5.54
N VAL A 25 -9.62 4.23 5.07
CA VAL A 25 -9.44 3.64 3.74
C VAL A 25 -10.23 2.34 3.64
N GLY A 26 -10.22 1.49 4.68
CA GLY A 26 -10.95 0.23 4.70
C GLY A 26 -12.46 0.37 4.78
N GLN A 27 -12.97 1.43 5.42
CA GLN A 27 -14.42 1.63 5.59
C GLN A 27 -15.08 2.32 4.39
N ASP A 28 -14.33 3.14 3.64
CA ASP A 28 -14.91 3.99 2.60
C ASP A 28 -14.06 4.01 1.31
N LEU A 29 -14.69 3.64 0.20
CA LEU A 29 -14.07 3.69 -1.13
C LEU A 29 -13.78 5.13 -1.57
N GLY A 30 -14.58 6.10 -1.15
CA GLY A 30 -14.34 7.52 -1.44
C GLY A 30 -13.02 8.00 -0.84
N SER A 31 -12.80 7.68 0.43
CA SER A 31 -11.57 7.95 1.19
C SER A 31 -10.36 7.29 0.54
N SER A 32 -10.50 6.03 0.12
CA SER A 32 -9.46 5.32 -0.66
C SER A 32 -9.15 6.00 -1.99
N THR A 33 -10.17 6.46 -2.71
CA THR A 33 -10.00 7.16 -3.99
C THR A 33 -9.28 8.50 -3.81
N ASN A 34 -9.64 9.25 -2.78
CA ASN A 34 -8.97 10.51 -2.44
C ASN A 34 -7.51 10.27 -2.03
N LEU A 35 -7.24 9.24 -1.24
CA LEU A 35 -5.89 8.84 -0.87
C LEU A 35 -5.05 8.54 -2.13
N VAL A 36 -5.55 7.71 -3.04
CA VAL A 36 -4.85 7.38 -4.30
C VAL A 36 -4.62 8.65 -5.13
N LYS A 37 -5.60 9.55 -5.24
CA LYS A 37 -5.41 10.82 -5.96
C LYS A 37 -4.30 11.68 -5.36
N ASN A 38 -4.30 11.83 -4.04
CA ASN A 38 -3.38 12.72 -3.33
C ASN A 38 -1.96 12.15 -3.21
N ASN A 39 -1.82 10.83 -3.09
CA ASN A 39 -0.54 10.18 -2.83
C ASN A 39 0.07 9.47 -4.04
N VAL A 40 -0.71 9.22 -5.09
CA VAL A 40 -0.25 8.50 -6.29
C VAL A 40 -0.44 9.38 -7.53
N VAL A 41 -1.68 9.73 -7.89
CA VAL A 41 -1.99 10.44 -9.14
C VAL A 41 -1.28 11.80 -9.20
N LEU A 42 -1.29 12.55 -8.11
CA LEU A 42 -0.63 13.85 -8.01
C LEU A 42 0.85 13.80 -8.43
N TYR A 43 1.57 12.74 -8.06
CA TYR A 43 3.01 12.60 -8.31
C TYR A 43 3.30 11.93 -9.66
N LEU A 44 2.44 11.01 -10.11
CA LEU A 44 2.49 10.49 -11.48
C LEU A 44 2.43 11.64 -12.49
N ASN A 45 1.49 12.57 -12.29
CA ASN A 45 1.30 13.74 -13.15
C ASN A 45 2.50 14.71 -13.14
N GLN A 46 3.37 14.63 -12.12
CA GLN A 46 4.59 15.43 -12.04
C GLN A 46 5.79 14.75 -12.73
N GLY A 47 5.71 13.44 -13.01
CA GLY A 47 6.79 12.66 -13.63
C GLY A 47 7.49 11.69 -12.67
N THR A 48 6.98 11.50 -11.45
CA THR A 48 7.47 10.45 -10.55
C THR A 48 6.88 9.10 -10.95
N LEU A 49 7.72 8.09 -11.14
CA LEU A 49 7.27 6.75 -11.50
C LEU A 49 6.87 5.98 -10.24
N ILE A 50 5.59 5.63 -10.11
CA ILE A 50 5.07 4.82 -8.99
C ILE A 50 4.60 3.48 -9.54
N ASN A 51 5.04 2.38 -8.94
CA ASN A 51 4.65 1.02 -9.34
C ASN A 51 3.97 0.20 -8.23
N GLY A 52 3.78 0.78 -7.06
CA GLY A 52 3.04 0.10 -6.01
C GLY A 52 2.61 0.99 -4.86
N VAL A 53 1.64 0.47 -4.10
CA VAL A 53 1.15 1.04 -2.85
C VAL A 53 1.26 -0.04 -1.78
N ALA A 54 2.02 0.22 -0.73
CA ALA A 54 2.08 -0.61 0.45
C ALA A 54 1.07 -0.11 1.49
N MET A 55 0.01 -0.87 1.73
CA MET A 55 -0.98 -0.58 2.74
C MET A 55 -0.52 -1.08 4.10
N GLY A 56 -0.15 -0.16 4.99
CA GLY A 56 0.34 -0.48 6.31
C GLY A 56 1.75 -1.07 6.33
N ASN A 57 2.34 -1.02 7.52
CA ASN A 57 3.64 -1.58 7.84
C ASN A 57 3.56 -2.36 9.15
N GLU A 58 3.77 -3.68 9.06
CA GLU A 58 3.83 -4.61 10.20
C GLU A 58 2.60 -4.51 11.12
N VAL A 59 1.43 -4.37 10.51
CA VAL A 59 0.16 -4.03 11.17
C VAL A 59 -0.15 -4.97 12.34
N PHE A 60 0.11 -6.27 12.19
CA PHE A 60 -0.18 -7.29 13.21
C PHE A 60 0.50 -7.01 14.56
N ILE A 61 1.63 -6.28 14.54
CA ILE A 61 2.42 -5.96 15.73
C ILE A 61 2.23 -4.51 16.11
N GLN A 62 2.31 -3.61 15.13
CA GLN A 62 2.31 -2.17 15.40
C GLN A 62 0.91 -1.63 15.71
N GLN A 63 -0.14 -2.20 15.10
CA GLN A 63 -1.55 -1.81 15.28
C GLN A 63 -2.49 -3.02 15.18
N PRO A 64 -2.40 -4.00 16.11
CA PRO A 64 -3.16 -5.24 16.03
C PRO A 64 -4.69 -5.01 15.96
N ASN A 65 -5.18 -3.94 16.57
CA ASN A 65 -6.58 -3.52 16.53
C ASN A 65 -7.07 -3.14 15.11
N LEU A 66 -6.18 -2.84 14.17
CA LEU A 66 -6.50 -2.53 12.77
C LEU A 66 -6.25 -3.72 11.82
N THR A 67 -5.79 -4.88 12.32
CA THR A 67 -5.53 -6.06 11.48
C THR A 67 -6.74 -6.43 10.61
N GLY A 68 -7.95 -6.39 11.16
CA GLY A 68 -9.18 -6.68 10.43
C GLY A 68 -9.53 -5.68 9.32
N MET A 69 -8.93 -4.48 9.33
CA MET A 69 -9.11 -3.44 8.31
C MET A 69 -8.11 -3.53 7.16
N LEU A 70 -7.06 -4.35 7.28
CA LEU A 70 -5.98 -4.40 6.29
C LEU A 70 -6.48 -4.87 4.91
N VAL A 71 -7.19 -5.99 4.86
CA VAL A 71 -7.74 -6.52 3.60
C VAL A 71 -8.79 -5.58 2.99
N PRO A 72 -9.80 -5.08 3.73
CA PRO A 72 -10.73 -4.07 3.20
C PRO A 72 -10.02 -2.83 2.64
N ALA A 73 -8.99 -2.33 3.33
CA ALA A 73 -8.23 -1.17 2.85
C ALA A 73 -7.48 -1.47 1.55
N MET A 74 -6.82 -2.63 1.45
CA MET A 74 -6.17 -3.08 0.20
C MET A 74 -7.18 -3.23 -0.95
N GLN A 75 -8.36 -3.81 -0.69
CA GLN A 75 -9.41 -3.97 -1.69
C GLN A 75 -9.95 -2.62 -2.18
N ASN A 76 -10.19 -1.68 -1.28
CA ASN A 76 -10.68 -0.36 -1.67
C ASN A 76 -9.63 0.44 -2.45
N VAL A 77 -8.35 0.37 -2.08
CA VAL A 77 -7.26 0.98 -2.85
C VAL A 77 -7.11 0.33 -4.22
N GLN A 78 -7.22 -1.00 -4.31
CA GLN A 78 -7.22 -1.72 -5.59
C GLN A 78 -8.39 -1.27 -6.48
N MET A 79 -9.61 -1.15 -5.93
CA MET A 79 -10.77 -0.66 -6.67
C MET A 79 -10.60 0.80 -7.11
N ALA A 80 -10.03 1.66 -6.27
CA ALA A 80 -9.71 3.04 -6.65
C ALA A 80 -8.73 3.09 -7.83
N LEU A 81 -7.67 2.26 -7.81
CA LEU A 81 -6.72 2.14 -8.92
C LEU A 81 -7.39 1.60 -10.20
N VAL A 82 -8.31 0.62 -10.09
CA VAL A 82 -9.09 0.13 -11.24
C VAL A 82 -9.93 1.25 -11.83
N ASN A 83 -10.68 1.98 -11.00
CA ASN A 83 -11.55 3.09 -11.45
C ASN A 83 -10.76 4.25 -12.09
N LEU A 84 -9.49 4.39 -11.75
CA LEU A 84 -8.58 5.38 -12.32
C LEU A 84 -7.76 4.84 -13.50
N ASN A 85 -7.99 3.59 -13.93
CA ASN A 85 -7.23 2.88 -14.98
C ASN A 85 -5.72 2.75 -14.68
N LEU A 86 -5.34 2.65 -13.41
CA LEU A 86 -3.95 2.53 -12.94
C LEU A 86 -3.58 1.13 -12.44
N ALA A 87 -4.57 0.25 -12.24
CA ALA A 87 -4.37 -1.07 -11.62
C ALA A 87 -3.46 -2.04 -12.40
N LYS A 88 -3.15 -1.75 -13.67
CA LYS A 88 -2.20 -2.55 -14.47
C LYS A 88 -0.74 -2.23 -14.12
N ASP A 89 -0.45 -0.99 -13.77
CA ASP A 89 0.91 -0.49 -13.58
C ASP A 89 1.28 -0.33 -12.10
N ILE A 90 0.27 -0.27 -11.22
CA ILE A 90 0.42 -0.01 -9.79
C ILE A 90 -0.23 -1.15 -9.01
N HIS A 91 0.60 -1.91 -8.28
CA HIS A 91 0.15 -3.03 -7.49
C HIS A 91 -0.05 -2.64 -6.02
N VAL A 92 -1.08 -3.19 -5.38
CA VAL A 92 -1.32 -3.04 -3.94
C VAL A 92 -0.70 -4.22 -3.18
N SER A 93 0.06 -3.94 -2.13
CA SER A 93 0.65 -4.93 -1.23
C SER A 93 0.59 -4.43 0.22
N THR A 94 1.16 -5.19 1.17
CA THR A 94 1.36 -4.80 2.57
C THR A 94 2.76 -5.24 3.00
N LEU A 95 3.35 -4.54 3.97
CA LEU A 95 4.63 -4.93 4.56
C LEU A 95 4.36 -5.75 5.82
N ILE A 96 4.95 -6.95 5.90
CA ILE A 96 4.77 -7.88 7.00
C ILE A 96 6.13 -8.11 7.66
N ALA A 97 6.16 -8.11 8.99
CA ALA A 97 7.36 -8.42 9.75
C ALA A 97 7.73 -9.91 9.61
N PHE A 98 9.02 -10.23 9.65
CA PHE A 98 9.50 -11.61 9.48
C PHE A 98 8.94 -12.57 10.54
N ASN A 99 8.65 -12.09 11.74
CA ASN A 99 8.04 -12.86 12.83
C ASN A 99 6.53 -13.15 12.62
N ALA A 100 5.97 -12.84 11.46
CA ALA A 100 4.70 -13.42 11.04
C ALA A 100 4.81 -14.91 10.69
N LEU A 101 6.02 -15.43 10.47
CA LEU A 101 6.25 -16.87 10.29
C LEU A 101 6.28 -17.60 11.64
N ASP A 102 5.51 -18.68 11.76
CA ASP A 102 5.59 -19.65 12.87
C ASP A 102 6.80 -20.56 12.72
N VAL A 103 7.04 -21.08 11.50
CA VAL A 103 8.26 -21.84 11.17
C VAL A 103 8.98 -21.19 10.01
N SER A 104 10.31 -21.08 10.15
CA SER A 104 11.20 -20.45 9.17
C SER A 104 12.42 -21.31 8.80
N PHE A 105 12.61 -22.47 9.44
CA PHE A 105 13.71 -23.39 9.14
C PHE A 105 13.29 -24.87 9.24
N PRO A 106 13.63 -25.70 8.24
CA PRO A 106 14.21 -25.32 6.95
C PRO A 106 13.24 -24.41 6.15
N PRO A 107 13.72 -23.60 5.18
CA PRO A 107 12.83 -22.74 4.40
C PRO A 107 11.68 -23.47 3.69
N SER A 108 11.85 -24.77 3.39
CA SER A 108 10.79 -25.63 2.85
C SER A 108 9.61 -25.85 3.79
N ASP A 109 9.81 -25.70 5.10
CA ASP A 109 8.79 -25.90 6.14
C ASP A 109 8.13 -24.59 6.54
N GLY A 110 8.45 -23.50 5.82
CA GLY A 110 7.95 -22.16 6.07
C GLY A 110 6.43 -22.10 6.14
N ARG A 111 5.88 -21.58 7.24
CA ARG A 111 4.44 -21.32 7.40
C ARG A 111 4.19 -20.11 8.29
N PHE A 112 3.05 -19.46 8.06
CA PHE A 112 2.49 -18.42 8.92
C PHE A 112 1.69 -19.02 10.07
#